data_AF-A0A1I0RTY5-F1
#
_entry.id   AF-A0A1I0RTY5-F1
#
_cell.length_a   1.000
_cell.length_b   1.000
_cell.length_c   1.000
_cell.angle_alpha   90.00
_cell.angle_beta   90.00
_cell.angle_gamma   90.00
#
_symmetry.space_group_name_H-M   'P 1'
#
loop_
_entity.id
_entity.type
_entity.pdbx_description
1 polymer ?
#
loop_
_entity_poly.entity_id
_entity_poly.type
_entity_poly.pdbx_seq_one_letter_code
_entity_poly.pdbx_strand_id
1 'polypeptide(L)'
;MRYIQSAVKKTLCIILAILIISLLMFSQIYISNHIHHQCSGENCPICNQIDFAIHILNQIVSGGEFFFVIFTLVMFVLGKYWFSSLISITKSLFILKVRLNN
;
A
#
# COMPACT_ATOMS: atom_id res chain seq x y z
N MET A 1 10.84 11.55 24.22
CA MET A 1 11.62 10.59 23.39
C MET A 1 10.79 9.78 22.39
N ARG A 2 9.56 9.33 22.70
CA ARG A 2 8.71 8.53 21.77
C ARG A 2 8.33 9.26 20.44
N TYR A 3 8.18 10.58 20.48
CA TYR A 3 7.81 11.40 19.30
C TYR A 3 8.90 11.45 18.21
N ILE A 4 10.18 11.49 18.61
CA ILE A 4 11.31 11.52 17.67
C ILE A 4 11.43 10.19 16.94
N GLN A 5 11.22 9.07 17.63
CA GLN A 5 11.19 7.74 17.02
C GLN A 5 10.08 7.60 15.97
N SER A 6 8.90 8.21 16.16
CA SER A 6 7.84 8.16 15.15
C SER A 6 8.16 8.96 13.89
N ALA A 7 8.85 10.09 14.02
CA ALA A 7 9.27 10.90 12.88
C ALA A 7 10.36 10.19 12.06
N VAL A 8 11.39 9.63 12.73
CA VAL A 8 12.46 8.86 12.07
C VAL A 8 11.90 7.62 11.37
N LYS A 9 10.96 6.89 12.00
CA LYS A 9 10.28 5.75 11.37
C LYS A 9 9.50 6.16 10.12
N LYS A 10 8.76 7.28 10.16
CA LYS A 10 8.06 7.82 8.98
C LYS A 10 9.03 8.13 7.84
N THR A 11 10.13 8.82 8.13
CA THR A 11 11.14 9.15 7.13
C THR A 11 11.78 7.91 6.53
N LEU A 12 12.12 6.90 7.35
CA LEU A 12 12.64 5.62 6.87
C LEU A 12 11.63 4.88 6.00
N CYS A 13 10.35 4.86 6.37
CA CYS A 13 9.31 4.27 5.54
C CYS A 13 9.17 4.97 4.18
N ILE A 14 9.25 6.31 4.15
CA ILE A 14 9.20 7.08 2.90
C ILE A 14 10.42 6.78 2.02
N ILE A 15 11.62 6.76 2.60
CA ILE A 15 12.86 6.43 1.86
C ILE A 15 12.78 5.00 1.30
N LEU A 16 12.34 4.04 2.11
CA LEU A 16 12.14 2.66 1.67
C LEU A 16 11.11 2.56 0.54
N ALA A 17 9.98 3.28 0.65
CA ALA A 17 8.97 3.30 -0.40
C ALA A 17 9.53 3.86 -1.72
N ILE A 18 10.28 4.96 -1.65
CA ILE A 18 10.94 5.56 -2.83
C ILE A 18 11.97 4.59 -3.44
N LEU A 19 12.76 3.92 -2.61
CA LEU A 19 13.74 2.92 -3.06
C LEU A 19 13.07 1.72 -3.74
N ILE A 20 11.95 1.24 -3.20
CA ILE A 20 11.19 0.15 -3.81
C ILE A 20 10.62 0.61 -5.16
N ILE A 21 10.00 1.78 -5.22
CA ILE A 21 9.46 2.33 -6.48
C ILE A 21 10.55 2.49 -7.54
N SER A 22 11.71 3.03 -7.16
CA SER A 22 12.82 3.21 -8.09
C SER A 22 13.37 1.87 -8.56
N LEU A 23 13.55 0.88 -7.67
CA LEU A 23 13.97 -0.48 -8.01
C LEU A 23 13.01 -1.12 -9.03
N LEU A 24 11.70 -0.97 -8.82
CA LEU A 24 10.67 -1.47 -9.74
C LEU A 24 10.77 -0.80 -11.11
N MET A 25 10.90 0.52 -11.17
CA MET A 25 11.09 1.24 -12.45
C MET A 25 12.38 0.83 -13.16
N PHE A 26 13.51 0.75 -12.46
CA PHE A 26 14.77 0.33 -13.04
C PHE A 26 14.73 -1.11 -13.54
N SER A 27 14.02 -2.01 -12.84
CA SER A 27 13.81 -3.39 -13.30
C SER A 27 13.07 -3.42 -14.65
N GLN A 28 12.00 -2.64 -14.81
CA GLN A 28 11.25 -2.58 -16.07
C GLN A 28 12.09 -2.00 -17.21
N ILE A 29 12.85 -0.93 -16.94
CA ILE A 29 13.79 -0.34 -17.91
C ILE A 29 14.87 -1.35 -18.32
N TYR A 30 15.42 -2.08 -17.35
CA TYR A 30 16.45 -3.09 -17.59
C TYR A 30 15.92 -4.20 -18.49
N ILE A 31 14.74 -4.73 -18.19
CA ILE A 31 14.05 -5.73 -19.01
C ILE A 31 13.83 -5.18 -20.42
N SER A 32 13.22 -4.00 -20.57
CA SER A 32 12.93 -3.42 -21.89
C SER A 32 14.17 -3.17 -22.74
N ASN A 33 15.30 -2.79 -22.15
CA ASN A 33 16.54 -2.61 -22.90
C ASN A 33 17.24 -3.92 -23.25
N HIS A 34 17.08 -4.95 -22.41
CA HIS A 34 17.79 -6.23 -22.56
C HIS A 34 16.90 -7.35 -23.10
N ILE A 35 15.62 -7.14 -23.40
CA ILE A 35 14.77 -8.19 -24.00
C ILE A 35 15.25 -8.64 -25.39
N HIS A 36 15.98 -7.79 -26.11
CA HIS A 36 16.55 -8.10 -27.43
C HIS A 36 18.04 -8.43 -27.34
N HIS A 37 18.48 -9.01 -26.22
CA HIS A 37 19.85 -9.49 -26.09
C HIS A 37 20.06 -10.72 -26.99
N GLN A 38 21.28 -10.87 -27.53
CA GLN A 38 21.68 -12.13 -28.17
C GLN A 38 21.80 -13.20 -27.09
N CYS A 39 20.71 -13.94 -26.91
CA CYS A 39 20.69 -15.06 -25.98
C CYS A 39 21.65 -16.14 -26.49
N SER A 40 22.67 -16.43 -25.69
CA SER A 40 23.68 -17.46 -26.01
C SER A 40 23.19 -18.88 -25.74
N GLY A 41 21.91 -19.07 -25.40
CA GLY A 41 21.35 -20.36 -24.96
C GLY A 41 21.50 -20.60 -23.45
N GLU A 42 21.68 -21.86 -23.07
CA GLU A 42 21.62 -22.35 -21.69
C GLU A 42 22.68 -21.64 -20.81
N ASN A 43 22.22 -21.00 -19.71
CA ASN A 43 23.00 -20.16 -18.79
C ASN A 43 23.33 -18.73 -19.24
N CYS A 44 22.45 -18.06 -19.97
CA CYS A 44 22.61 -16.61 -20.17
C CYS A 44 22.47 -15.86 -18.83
N PRO A 45 23.49 -15.09 -18.39
CA PRO A 45 23.44 -14.36 -17.12
C PRO A 45 22.35 -13.27 -17.10
N ILE A 46 21.99 -12.74 -18.27
CA ILE A 46 20.95 -11.71 -18.44
C ILE A 46 19.57 -12.34 -18.19
N CYS A 47 19.29 -13.53 -18.74
CA CYS A 47 18.04 -14.24 -18.50
C CYS A 47 17.84 -14.55 -17.01
N ASN A 48 18.87 -15.06 -16.32
CA ASN A 48 18.77 -15.35 -14.89
C ASN A 48 18.49 -14.09 -14.06
N GLN A 49 19.08 -12.95 -14.42
CA GLN A 49 18.82 -11.69 -13.72
C GLN A 49 17.39 -11.18 -13.98
N ILE A 50 16.87 -11.35 -15.20
CA ILE A 50 15.49 -11.02 -15.55
C ILE A 50 14.51 -11.92 -14.77
N ASP A 51 14.73 -13.23 -14.74
CA ASP A 51 13.88 -14.18 -14.01
C ASP A 51 13.85 -13.89 -12.51
N PHE A 52 15.01 -13.56 -11.93
CA PHE A 52 15.08 -13.14 -10.54
C PHE A 52 14.29 -11.85 -10.26
N ALA A 53 14.40 -10.86 -11.15
CA ALA A 53 13.63 -9.62 -11.05
C ALA A 53 12.12 -9.87 -11.16
N ILE A 54 11.69 -10.72 -12.10
CA ILE A 54 10.29 -11.13 -12.27
C ILE A 54 9.79 -11.87 -11.03
N HIS A 55 10.58 -12.76 -10.45
CA HIS A 55 10.21 -13.48 -9.24
C HIS A 55 9.97 -12.51 -8.06
N ILE A 56 10.86 -11.54 -7.86
CA ILE A 56 10.69 -10.50 -6.82
C ILE A 56 9.45 -9.64 -7.11
N LEU A 57 9.24 -9.23 -8.35
CA LEU A 57 8.06 -8.46 -8.76
C LEU A 57 6.78 -9.21 -8.42
N ASN A 58 6.71 -10.49 -8.80
CA ASN A 58 5.55 -11.33 -8.53
C ASN A 58 5.31 -11.50 -7.03
N GLN A 59 6.36 -11.69 -6.23
CA GLN A 59 6.22 -11.83 -4.78
C GLN A 59 5.69 -10.56 -4.11
N ILE A 60 6.11 -9.38 -4.59
CA ILE A 60 5.62 -8.08 -4.09
C ILE A 60 4.14 -7.90 -4.45
N VAL A 61 3.77 -8.20 -5.70
CA VAL A 61 2.39 -8.05 -6.21
C VAL A 61 1.46 -9.06 -5.54
N SER A 62 1.86 -10.33 -5.45
CA SER A 62 1.05 -11.39 -4.83
C SER A 62 0.84 -11.16 -3.33
N GLY A 63 1.81 -10.55 -2.64
CA GLY A 63 1.66 -10.15 -1.25
C GLY A 63 0.65 -9.02 -1.06
N GLY A 64 0.56 -8.10 -2.03
CA GLY A 64 -0.28 -6.90 -1.98
C GLY A 64 -1.79 -7.17 -1.96
N GLU A 65 -2.23 -8.26 -2.58
CA GLU A 65 -3.66 -8.61 -2.67
C GLU A 65 -4.29 -8.84 -1.28
N PHE A 66 -3.58 -9.55 -0.40
CA PHE A 66 -4.04 -9.78 0.97
C PHE A 66 -4.11 -8.48 1.79
N PHE A 67 -3.13 -7.58 1.62
CA PHE A 67 -3.14 -6.29 2.30
C PHE A 67 -4.31 -5.42 1.85
N PHE A 68 -4.67 -5.43 0.58
CA PHE A 68 -5.80 -4.66 0.05
C PHE A 68 -7.14 -5.14 0.62
N VAL A 69 -7.37 -6.45 0.67
CA VAL A 69 -8.59 -7.03 1.26
C VAL A 69 -8.72 -6.70 2.74
N ILE A 70 -7.63 -6.83 3.51
CA ILE A 70 -7.64 -6.50 4.93
C ILE A 70 -7.87 -5.00 5.14
N PHE A 71 -7.23 -4.15 4.34
CA PHE A 71 -7.38 -2.69 4.44
C PHE A 71 -8.81 -2.24 4.15
N THR A 72 -9.42 -2.76 3.08
CA THR A 72 -10.82 -2.43 2.74
C THR A 72 -11.79 -2.88 3.81
N LEU A 73 -11.60 -4.07 4.40
CA LEU A 73 -12.41 -4.56 5.51
C LEU A 73 -12.32 -3.65 6.75
N VAL A 74 -11.10 -3.26 7.14
CA VAL A 74 -10.87 -2.35 8.28
C VAL A 74 -11.53 -0.99 8.04
N MET A 75 -11.35 -0.41 6.85
CA MET A 75 -11.95 0.88 6.50
C MET A 75 -13.48 0.82 6.48
N PHE A 76 -14.06 -0.29 6.03
CA PHE A 76 -15.51 -0.50 6.05
C PHE A 76 -16.07 -0.55 7.49
N VAL A 77 -15.39 -1.25 8.38
CA VAL A 77 -15.75 -1.33 9.81
C VAL A 77 -15.65 0.05 10.47
N LEU A 78 -14.53 0.76 10.28
CA LEU A 78 -14.35 2.11 10.82
C LEU A 78 -15.39 3.10 10.27
N GLY A 79 -15.69 3.03 8.98
CA GLY A 79 -16.73 3.83 8.33
C GLY A 79 -18.11 3.61 8.95
N LYS A 80 -18.48 2.36 9.26
CA LYS A 80 -19.74 2.04 9.94
C LYS A 80 -19.82 2.64 11.34
N TYR A 81 -18.76 2.54 12.14
CA TYR A 81 -18.74 3.14 13.47
C TYR A 81 -18.84 4.67 13.41
N TRP A 82 -18.16 5.30 12.47
CA TRP A 82 -18.25 6.75 12.23
C TRP A 82 -19.68 7.17 11.83
N PHE A 83 -20.28 6.47 10.88
CA PHE A 83 -21.63 6.76 10.40
C PHE A 83 -22.68 6.54 11.51
N SER A 84 -22.54 5.48 12.30
CA SER A 84 -23.39 5.22 13.46
C SER A 84 -23.25 6.31 14.54
N SER A 85 -22.04 6.84 14.75
CA SER A 85 -21.80 7.95 15.67
C SER A 85 -22.51 9.23 15.22
N LEU A 86 -22.42 9.56 13.92
CA LEU A 86 -23.10 10.72 13.32
C LEU A 86 -24.63 10.61 13.44
N ILE A 87 -25.21 9.42 13.17
CA ILE A 87 -26.66 9.18 13.33
C ILE A 87 -27.12 9.30 14.79
N SER A 88 -26.25 8.94 15.74
CA SER A 88 -26.54 9.02 17.17
C SER A 88 -26.56 10.47 17.66
N ILE A 89 -25.68 11.32 17.11
CA ILE A 89 -25.63 12.76 17.41
C ILE A 89 -26.84 13.50 16.82
N THR A 90 -27.29 13.15 15.61
CA THR A 90 -28.47 13.80 15.01
C THR A 90 -29.77 13.43 15.74
N LYS A 91 -29.89 12.18 16.22
CA LYS A 91 -31.04 11.76 17.05
C LYS A 91 -31.09 12.51 18.38
N SER A 92 -29.96 12.71 19.05
CA SER A 92 -29.93 13.47 20.31
C SER A 92 -30.32 14.93 20.12
N LEU A 93 -29.89 15.57 19.03
CA LEU A 93 -30.27 16.94 18.66
C LEU A 93 -31.77 17.10 18.39
N PHE A 94 -32.39 16.16 17.67
CA PHE A 94 -33.83 16.18 17.39
C PHE A 94 -34.67 16.05 18.68
N ILE A 95 -34.23 15.19 19.61
CA ILE A 95 -34.87 15.03 20.92
C ILE A 95 -34.65 16.26 21.82
N LEU A 96 -33.48 16.91 21.73
CA LEU A 96 -33.19 18.15 22.47
C LEU A 96 -34.04 19.32 21.98
N LYS A 97 -34.33 19.40 20.68
CA LYS A 97 -35.20 20.43 20.10
C LYS A 97 -36.65 20.34 20.61
N VAL A 98 -37.17 19.15 20.86
CA VAL A 98 -38.52 18.94 21.41
C VAL A 98 -38.62 19.38 22.88
N ARG A 99 -37.50 19.42 23.62
CA ARG A 99 -37.47 19.87 25.03
C ARG A 99 -37.25 21.36 25.22
N LEU A 100 -36.96 22.13 24.17
CA LEU A 100 -36.69 23.56 24.26
C LEU A 100 -37.90 24.47 23.99
N ASN A 101 -39.10 23.90 23.86
CA ASN A 101 -40.37 24.64 23.75
C ASN A 101 -41.30 24.38 24.94
N ASN A 102 -40.74 24.00 26.09
CA ASN A 102 -41.47 23.93 27.36
C ASN A 102 -40.76 24.78 28.41
#